data_AF-A0A6L9U539-F1
#
_entry.id   AF-A0A6L9U539-F1
#
_cell.length_a   1.000
_cell.length_b   1.000
_cell.length_c   1.000
_cell.angle_alpha   90.00
_cell.angle_beta   90.00
_cell.angle_gamma   90.00
#
_symmetry.space_group_name_H-M   'P 1'
#
loop_
_entity.id
_entity.type
_entity.pdbx_description
1 polymer ?
#
loop_
_entity_poly.entity_id
_entity_poly.type
_entity_poly.pdbx_seq_one_letter_code
_entity_poly.pdbx_strand_id
1 'polypeptide(L)'
;MLVRIYVVYMNVFRHIRTNIFGLRQGEFADAVGITQGAVSRLESGDPNPSYNTLISIRKAAASRGVAWDDSYFFDQSGEDVSLERKDSSA
;
A
#
# COMPACT_ATOMS: atom_id res chain seq x y z
N MET A 1 0.77 32.96 -4.90
CA MET A 1 0.86 31.71 -5.70
C MET A 1 0.62 30.56 -4.73
N LEU A 2 -0.53 29.89 -4.82
CA LEU A 2 -0.87 28.76 -3.96
C LEU A 2 -0.20 27.51 -4.54
N VAL A 3 0.81 26.98 -3.86
CA VAL A 3 1.36 25.65 -4.16
C VAL A 3 0.41 24.64 -3.52
N ARG A 4 -0.39 23.95 -4.33
CA ARG A 4 -1.28 22.88 -3.87
C ARG A 4 -0.44 21.61 -3.75
N ILE A 5 0.03 21.31 -2.54
CA ILE A 5 0.65 20.01 -2.25
C ILE A 5 -0.48 18.99 -2.16
N TYR A 6 -0.56 18.07 -3.13
CA TYR A 6 -1.44 16.92 -3.06
C TYR A 6 -0.75 15.84 -2.24
N VAL A 7 -1.16 15.64 -1.00
CA VAL A 7 -0.85 14.39 -0.28
C VAL A 7 -1.65 13.30 -0.97
N VAL A 8 -1.00 12.53 -1.84
CA VAL A 8 -1.61 11.34 -2.44
C VAL A 8 -1.50 10.25 -1.37
N TYR A 9 -2.56 10.07 -0.58
CA TYR A 9 -2.66 8.91 0.31
C TYR A 9 -2.48 7.66 -0.54
N MET A 10 -1.35 6.97 -0.36
CA MET A 10 -1.08 5.77 -1.10
C MET A 10 -1.83 4.61 -0.45
N ASN A 11 -2.63 3.92 -1.24
CA ASN A 11 -3.31 2.70 -0.81
C ASN A 11 -2.28 1.65 -0.36
N VAL A 12 -2.56 0.97 0.75
CA VAL A 12 -1.67 -0.01 1.37
C VAL A 12 -1.26 -1.15 0.43
N PHE A 13 -2.18 -1.66 -0.40
CA PHE A 13 -1.88 -2.71 -1.38
C PHE A 13 -1.01 -2.20 -2.53
N ARG A 14 -1.17 -0.93 -2.91
CA ARG A 14 -0.28 -0.30 -3.88
C ARG A 14 1.12 -0.17 -3.29
N HIS A 15 1.25 0.28 -2.03
CA HIS A 15 2.52 0.37 -1.33
C HIS A 15 3.22 -1.00 -1.27
N ILE A 16 2.50 -2.04 -0.81
CA ILE A 16 3.02 -3.42 -0.76
C ILE A 16 3.51 -3.84 -2.14
N ARG A 17 2.71 -3.61 -3.20
CA ARG A 17 3.11 -4.00 -4.55
C ARG A 17 4.35 -3.26 -5.04
N THR A 18 4.42 -1.93 -4.90
CA THR A 18 5.48 -1.12 -5.52
C THR A 18 6.74 -1.05 -4.69
N ASN A 19 6.63 -0.88 -3.37
CA ASN A 19 7.78 -0.63 -2.50
C ASN A 19 8.32 -1.91 -1.86
N ILE A 20 7.45 -2.86 -1.53
CA ILE A 20 7.84 -4.11 -0.89
C ILE A 20 8.15 -5.19 -1.93
N PHE A 21 7.29 -5.33 -2.95
CA PHE A 21 7.47 -6.32 -4.01
C PHE A 21 8.19 -5.78 -5.26
N GLY A 22 8.10 -4.48 -5.55
CA GLY A 22 8.70 -3.90 -6.76
C GLY A 22 8.05 -4.33 -8.08
N LEU A 23 6.76 -4.73 -8.06
CA LEU A 23 6.09 -5.37 -9.20
C LEU A 23 5.04 -4.47 -9.88
N ARG A 24 4.75 -4.74 -11.15
CA ARG A 24 3.56 -4.24 -11.86
C ARG A 24 2.32 -4.99 -11.39
N GLN A 25 1.12 -4.45 -11.64
CA GLN A 25 -0.14 -5.06 -11.18
C GLN A 25 -0.35 -6.50 -11.66
N GLY A 26 -0.03 -6.79 -12.93
CA GLY A 26 -0.13 -8.15 -13.48
C GLY A 26 0.84 -9.13 -12.83
N GLU A 27 2.10 -8.72 -12.68
CA GLU A 27 3.14 -9.55 -12.04
C GLU A 27 2.80 -9.84 -10.58
N PHE A 28 2.22 -8.87 -9.87
CA PHE A 28 1.75 -9.05 -8.50
C PHE A 28 0.52 -9.96 -8.42
N ALA A 29 -0.40 -9.83 -9.38
CA ALA A 29 -1.54 -10.75 -9.51
C ALA A 29 -1.07 -12.19 -9.70
N ASP A 30 -0.13 -12.43 -10.61
CA ASP A 30 0.47 -13.74 -10.85
C ASP A 30 1.22 -14.26 -9.61
N ALA A 31 1.92 -13.36 -8.90
CA ALA A 31 2.64 -13.68 -7.68
C ALA A 31 1.73 -14.21 -6.55
N VAL A 32 0.58 -13.56 -6.37
CA VAL A 32 -0.38 -13.81 -5.30
C VAL A 32 -1.42 -14.87 -5.70
N GLY A 33 -1.55 -15.17 -7.00
CA GLY A 33 -2.56 -16.10 -7.51
C GLY A 33 -3.97 -15.49 -7.52
N ILE A 34 -4.08 -14.20 -7.83
CA ILE A 34 -5.35 -13.48 -8.03
C ILE A 34 -5.36 -12.82 -9.41
N THR A 35 -6.48 -12.24 -9.83
CA THR A 35 -6.53 -11.53 -11.12
C THR A 35 -5.98 -10.11 -11.01
N GLN A 36 -5.45 -9.57 -12.11
CA GLN A 36 -5.06 -8.15 -12.18
C GLN A 36 -6.24 -7.21 -11.84
N GLY A 37 -7.47 -7.59 -12.21
CA GLY A 37 -8.68 -6.85 -11.82
C GLY A 37 -8.95 -6.87 -10.31
N ALA A 38 -8.60 -7.95 -9.60
CA ALA A 38 -8.67 -8.00 -8.15
C ALA A 38 -7.61 -7.07 -7.52
N VAL A 39 -6.38 -7.04 -8.05
CA VAL A 39 -5.34 -6.08 -7.61
C VAL A 39 -5.80 -4.64 -7.83
N SER A 40 -6.39 -4.32 -8.98
CA SER A 40 -6.92 -2.98 -9.26
C SER A 40 -7.98 -2.55 -8.23
N ARG A 41 -8.89 -3.45 -7.85
CA ARG A 41 -9.88 -3.19 -6.79
C ARG A 41 -9.22 -3.00 -5.42
N LEU A 42 -8.22 -3.80 -5.08
CA LEU A 42 -7.46 -3.63 -3.84
C LEU A 42 -6.71 -2.29 -3.80
N GLU A 43 -6.33 -1.73 -4.94
CA GLU A 43 -5.62 -0.45 -5.00
C GLU A 43 -6.54 0.77 -5.10
N SER A 44 -7.84 0.56 -5.18
CA SER A 44 -8.83 1.62 -5.38
C SER A 44 -9.58 1.90 -4.08
N GLY A 45 -9.56 3.16 -3.62
CA GLY A 45 -10.54 3.79 -2.70
C GLY A 45 -10.78 3.17 -1.32
N ASP A 46 -11.26 1.92 -1.27
CA ASP A 46 -11.62 1.18 -0.07
C ASP A 46 -11.43 -0.33 -0.31
N PRO A 47 -10.24 -0.88 -0.02
CA PRO A 47 -9.95 -2.28 -0.26
C PRO A 47 -10.57 -3.20 0.78
N ASN A 48 -11.36 -4.17 0.32
CA ASN A 48 -11.85 -5.27 1.15
C ASN A 48 -11.20 -6.61 0.72
N PRO A 49 -9.95 -6.88 1.11
CA PRO A 49 -9.26 -8.14 0.81
C PRO A 49 -9.91 -9.31 1.56
N SER A 50 -9.96 -10.49 0.92
CA SER A 50 -10.29 -11.71 1.65
C SER A 50 -9.12 -12.15 2.54
N TYR A 51 -9.39 -12.90 3.62
CA TYR A 51 -8.35 -13.52 4.43
C TYR A 51 -7.39 -14.38 3.57
N ASN A 52 -7.93 -15.14 2.62
CA ASN A 52 -7.13 -15.94 1.70
C ASN A 52 -6.18 -15.07 0.84
N THR A 53 -6.62 -13.88 0.43
CA THR A 53 -5.77 -12.93 -0.28
C THR A 53 -4.59 -12.48 0.57
N LEU A 54 -4.82 -12.16 1.84
CA LEU A 54 -3.76 -11.77 2.78
C LEU A 54 -2.74 -12.91 2.96
N ILE A 55 -3.22 -14.15 3.14
CA ILE A 55 -2.37 -15.34 3.25
C ILE A 55 -1.56 -15.57 1.97
N SER A 56 -2.17 -15.40 0.80
CA SER A 56 -1.46 -15.54 -0.47
C SER A 56 -0.36 -14.49 -0.66
N ILE A 57 -0.59 -13.25 -0.22
CA ILE A 57 0.43 -12.19 -0.25
C ILE A 57 1.63 -12.60 0.62
N ARG A 58 1.39 -13.08 1.85
CA ARG A 58 2.45 -13.58 2.75
C ARG A 58 3.26 -14.71 2.12
N LYS A 59 2.56 -15.69 1.52
CA LYS A 59 3.19 -16.82 0.83
C LYS A 59 4.01 -16.35 -0.38
N ALA A 60 3.52 -15.37 -1.13
CA ALA A 60 4.21 -14.80 -2.29
C ALA A 60 5.48 -14.04 -1.88
N ALA A 61 5.47 -13.36 -0.72
CA ALA A 61 6.65 -12.72 -0.17
C ALA A 61 7.70 -13.76 0.22
N ALA A 62 7.30 -14.78 0.99
CA ALA A 62 8.17 -15.86 1.42
C ALA A 62 8.79 -16.62 0.23
N SER A 63 8.01 -16.96 -0.80
CA SER A 63 8.52 -17.68 -1.98
C SER A 63 9.50 -16.87 -2.83
N ARG A 64 9.48 -15.54 -2.69
CA ARG A 64 10.36 -14.60 -3.40
C ARG A 64 11.55 -14.13 -2.56
N GLY A 65 11.65 -14.54 -1.30
CA GLY A 65 12.67 -14.03 -0.38
C GLY A 65 12.49 -12.55 0.00
N VAL A 66 11.26 -12.03 -0.13
CA VAL A 66 10.92 -10.67 0.32
C VAL A 66 10.78 -10.69 1.84
N ALA A 67 11.51 -9.80 2.53
CA ALA A 67 11.37 -9.61 3.97
C ALA A 67 9.97 -9.08 4.29
N TRP A 68 9.16 -9.91 4.96
CA TRP A 68 7.75 -9.64 5.19
C TRP A 68 7.47 -9.23 6.65
N ASP A 69 6.67 -8.17 6.82
CA ASP A 69 6.11 -7.73 8.10
C ASP A 69 4.59 -7.54 7.95
N ASP A 70 3.80 -8.12 8.85
CA ASP A 70 2.34 -8.01 8.81
C ASP A 70 1.83 -6.58 9.08
N SER A 71 2.65 -5.73 9.71
CA SER A 71 2.35 -4.31 9.89
C SER A 71 2.15 -3.59 8.56
N TYR A 72 2.72 -4.10 7.46
CA TYR A 72 2.51 -3.54 6.12
C TYR A 72 1.04 -3.52 5.69
N PHE A 73 0.16 -4.38 6.22
CA PHE A 73 -1.27 -4.32 5.91
C PHE A 73 -2.01 -3.16 6.60
N PHE A 74 -1.39 -2.57 7.62
CA PHE A 74 -1.98 -1.51 8.44
C PHE A 74 -1.28 -0.17 8.24
N ASP A 75 -0.17 -0.14 7.51
CA ASP A 75 0.58 1.07 7.22
C ASP A 75 -0.13 1.92 6.16
N GLN A 76 -0.90 2.90 6.65
CA GLN A 76 -1.37 4.00 5.84
C GLN A 76 -0.23 5.01 5.72
N SER A 77 0.68 4.79 4.75
CA SER A 77 1.71 5.77 4.40
C SER A 77 1.07 7.01 3.75
N GLY A 78 0.41 7.83 4.56
CA GLY A 78 0.44 9.27 4.37
C GLY A 78 1.71 9.75 5.05
N GLU A 79 2.64 10.32 4.29
CA GLU A 79 3.78 11.02 4.88
C GLU A 79 3.28 11.96 5.98
N ASP A 80 3.92 11.89 7.15
CA ASP A 80 3.63 12.76 8.30
C ASP A 80 3.58 14.22 7.87
N VAL A 81 2.38 14.81 7.84
CA VAL A 81 2.24 16.27 7.78
C VAL A 81 2.61 16.78 9.17
N SER A 82 3.85 17.24 9.31
CA SER A 82 4.26 18.07 10.45
C SER A 82 3.32 19.27 10.51
N LEU A 83 2.35 19.23 11.42
CA LEU A 83 1.51 20.39 11.72
C LEU A 83 2.42 21.43 12.35
N GLU A 84 2.81 22.46 11.58
CA GLU A 84 3.35 23.69 12.15
C GLU A 84 2.31 24.22 13.14
N ARG A 85 2.57 24.01 14.43
CA ARG A 85 1.93 24.78 15.49
C ARG A 85 2.34 26.23 15.22
N LYS A 86 1.41 27.05 14.72
CA LYS A 86 1.52 28.49 14.97
C LYS A 86 1.42 28.64 16.48
N ASP A 87 2.57 28.87 17.10
CA ASP A 87 2.60 29.55 18.38
C ASP A 87 1.87 30.87 18.17
N SER A 88 0.64 30.93 18.66
CA SER A 88 -0.06 32.19 18.82
C SER A 88 0.72 32.93 19.90
N SER A 89 1.60 33.83 19.47
CA SER A 89 2.29 34.75 20.36
C SER A 89 1.25 35.55 21.13
N ALA A 90 1.49 35.63 22.43
CA ALA A 90 0.75 36.40 23.43
C ALA A 90 0.66 37.89 23.09
#